data_AF-A0A9E1UBK4-F1
#
_entry.id   AF-A0A9E1UBK4-F1
#
_cell.length_a   1.000
_cell.length_b   1.000
_cell.length_c   1.000
_cell.angle_alpha   90.00
_cell.angle_beta   90.00
_cell.angle_gamma   90.00
#
_symmetry.space_group_name_H-M   'P 1'
#
loop_
_entity.id
_entity.type
_entity.pdbx_description
1 polymer ?
#
loop_
_entity_poly.entity_id
_entity_poly.type
_entity_poly.pdbx_seq_one_letter_code
_entity_poly.pdbx_strand_id
1 'polypeptide(L)'
;MSNQSLNLSNKHPAITKAVIPVGGLGTRFLPATRAVPKPLLPVLNVPVIEYAVREAAEAGVTDIAIVMSPGMESVADYFGNQEVLELELKLRGRDALLEKQLEIVSLARVTTVYQHNPKGPG
;
A
#
# COMPACT_ATOMS: atom_id res chain seq x y z
N MET A 1 -2.31 13.91 53.33
CA MET A 1 -1.43 13.13 52.45
C MET A 1 -2.08 13.09 51.08
N SER A 2 -1.64 13.95 50.17
CA SER A 2 -2.25 14.16 48.85
C SER A 2 -1.78 13.08 47.86
N ASN A 3 -2.72 12.31 47.34
CA ASN A 3 -2.49 11.40 46.22
C ASN A 3 -2.33 12.24 44.94
N GLN A 4 -1.09 12.41 44.48
CA GLN A 4 -0.82 12.92 43.14
C GLN A 4 -1.06 11.79 42.14
N SER A 5 -2.16 11.89 41.41
CA SER A 5 -2.47 11.08 40.23
C SER A 5 -1.36 11.28 39.19
N LEU A 6 -0.64 10.20 38.86
CA LEU A 6 0.31 10.16 37.76
C LEU A 6 -0.42 10.43 36.45
N ASN A 7 -0.23 11.63 35.91
CA ASN A 7 -0.79 12.07 34.65
C ASN A 7 0.05 11.44 33.51
N LEU A 8 -0.35 10.25 33.05
CA LEU A 8 0.26 9.59 31.88
C LEU A 8 -0.30 10.19 30.58
N SER A 9 -0.10 11.49 30.37
CA SER A 9 -0.33 12.10 29.06
C SER A 9 0.90 11.94 28.16
N ASN A 10 1.30 10.69 27.88
CA ASN A 10 2.18 10.42 26.75
C ASN A 10 1.35 10.51 25.47
N LYS A 11 1.03 11.74 25.06
CA LYS A 11 0.43 12.02 23.76
C LYS A 11 1.55 11.93 22.74
N HIS A 12 1.94 10.71 22.38
CA HIS A 12 2.83 10.49 21.23
C HIS A 12 2.22 11.20 20.02
N PRO A 13 3.02 11.87 19.19
CA PRO A 13 2.50 12.46 17.95
C PRO A 13 1.79 11.36 17.16
N ALA A 14 0.66 11.72 16.54
CA ALA A 14 -0.11 10.78 15.74
C ALA A 14 0.80 10.13 14.69
N ILE A 15 0.75 8.80 14.60
CA ILE A 15 1.52 8.05 13.61
C ILE A 15 0.82 8.22 12.27
N THR A 16 1.41 9.02 11.38
CA THR A 16 0.81 9.38 10.08
C THR A 16 1.56 8.77 8.89
N LYS A 17 2.69 8.11 9.14
CA LYS A 17 3.58 7.60 8.10
C LYS A 17 3.91 6.12 8.32
N ALA A 18 3.92 5.35 7.23
CA ALA A 18 4.35 3.95 7.24
C ALA A 18 5.32 3.65 6.10
N VAL A 19 6.12 2.60 6.29
CA VAL A 19 7.04 2.07 5.28
C VAL A 19 6.68 0.62 5.02
N ILE A 20 6.47 0.26 3.76
CA ILE A 20 6.13 -1.11 3.34
C ILE A 20 7.23 -1.65 2.43
N PRO A 21 8.11 -2.54 2.92
CA PRO A 21 9.15 -3.14 2.11
C PRO A 21 8.58 -4.28 1.26
N VAL A 22 8.75 -4.18 -0.06
CA VAL A 22 8.25 -5.14 -1.06
C VAL A 22 9.34 -5.72 -1.97
N GLY A 23 10.62 -5.39 -1.77
CA GLY A 23 11.74 -5.74 -2.66
C GLY A 23 12.15 -7.22 -2.77
N GLY A 24 11.38 -8.17 -2.22
CA GLY A 24 11.71 -9.59 -2.26
C GLY A 24 11.40 -10.27 -3.60
N LEU A 25 12.31 -11.09 -4.12
CA LEU A 25 12.19 -11.81 -5.40
C LEU A 25 11.00 -12.81 -5.50
N GLY A 26 10.31 -13.10 -4.40
CA GLY A 26 9.12 -13.95 -4.43
C GLY A 26 9.37 -15.41 -4.83
N THR A 27 10.58 -15.95 -4.65
CA THR A 27 10.97 -17.29 -5.12
C THR A 27 10.09 -18.44 -4.61
N ARG A 28 9.50 -18.29 -3.42
CA ARG A 28 8.56 -19.27 -2.83
C ARG A 28 7.24 -19.42 -3.59
N PHE A 29 6.94 -18.48 -4.48
CA PHE A 29 5.69 -18.42 -5.25
C PHE A 29 5.96 -18.58 -6.76
N LEU A 30 7.13 -19.09 -7.13
CA LEU A 30 7.38 -19.50 -8.51
C LEU A 30 6.46 -20.68 -8.87
N PRO A 31 5.96 -20.76 -10.12
CA PRO A 31 6.30 -19.89 -11.25
C PRO A 31 5.51 -18.57 -11.35
N ALA A 32 4.47 -18.36 -10.52
CA ALA A 32 3.58 -17.20 -10.64
C ALA A 32 4.35 -15.86 -10.51
N THR A 33 5.32 -15.80 -9.59
CA THR A 33 6.14 -14.61 -9.37
C THR A 33 7.15 -14.30 -10.46
N ARG A 34 7.28 -15.15 -11.48
CA ARG A 34 8.08 -14.83 -12.66
C ARG A 34 7.49 -13.68 -13.47
N ALA A 35 6.16 -13.55 -13.46
CA ALA A 35 5.45 -12.54 -14.25
C ALA A 35 4.79 -11.46 -13.38
N VAL A 36 4.25 -11.85 -12.22
CA VAL A 36 3.51 -10.94 -11.33
C VAL A 36 4.25 -10.81 -10.00
N PRO A 37 4.66 -9.60 -9.58
CA PRO A 37 5.28 -9.40 -8.27
C PRO A 37 4.44 -10.03 -7.15
N LYS A 38 5.08 -10.68 -6.18
CA LYS A 38 4.38 -11.31 -5.05
C LYS A 38 3.34 -10.39 -4.37
N PRO A 39 3.62 -9.10 -4.10
CA PRO A 39 2.63 -8.20 -3.47
C PRO A 39 1.35 -8.01 -4.29
N LEU A 40 1.41 -8.22 -5.61
CA LEU A 40 0.29 -8.14 -6.54
C LEU A 40 -0.44 -9.47 -6.75
N LEU A 41 0.02 -10.57 -6.15
CA LEU A 41 -0.73 -11.81 -6.20
C LEU A 41 -2.08 -11.62 -5.48
N PRO A 42 -3.20 -12.04 -6.08
CA PRO A 42 -4.51 -11.82 -5.48
C PRO A 42 -4.80 -12.82 -4.38
N VAL A 43 -5.41 -12.34 -3.30
CA VAL A 43 -6.23 -13.16 -2.40
C VAL A 43 -7.67 -12.85 -2.76
N LEU A 44 -8.40 -13.86 -3.23
CA LEU A 44 -9.67 -13.68 -3.93
C LEU A 44 -9.51 -12.73 -5.14
N ASN A 45 -10.03 -11.51 -5.05
CA ASN A 45 -10.02 -10.49 -6.10
C ASN A 45 -9.22 -9.24 -5.74
N VAL A 46 -8.47 -9.27 -4.63
CA VAL A 46 -7.74 -8.11 -4.09
C VAL A 46 -6.25 -8.44 -3.96
N PRO A 47 -5.32 -7.61 -4.48
CA PRO A 47 -3.90 -7.79 -4.28
C PRO A 47 -3.50 -7.79 -2.80
N VAL A 48 -2.55 -8.64 -2.42
CA VAL A 48 -2.05 -8.72 -1.03
C VAL A 48 -1.59 -7.36 -0.50
N ILE A 49 -0.96 -6.53 -1.33
CA ILE A 49 -0.47 -5.21 -0.92
C ILE A 49 -1.59 -4.24 -0.53
N GLU A 50 -2.78 -4.35 -1.13
CA GLU A 50 -3.91 -3.48 -0.81
C GLU A 50 -4.35 -3.67 0.63
N TYR A 51 -4.38 -4.92 1.12
CA TYR A 51 -4.73 -5.21 2.51
C TYR A 51 -3.80 -4.49 3.50
N ALA A 52 -2.49 -4.50 3.25
CA ALA A 52 -1.52 -3.83 4.11
C ALA A 52 -1.66 -2.30 4.07
N VAL A 53 -1.93 -1.72 2.90
CA VAL A 53 -2.16 -0.28 2.75
C VAL A 53 -3.48 0.15 3.41
N ARG A 54 -4.54 -0.65 3.25
CA ARG A 54 -5.84 -0.42 3.87
C ARG A 54 -5.76 -0.50 5.40
N GLU A 55 -5.08 -1.51 5.94
CA GLU A 55 -4.84 -1.65 7.38
C GLU A 55 -4.09 -0.42 7.93
N ALA A 56 -3.06 0.05 7.21
CA ALA A 56 -2.32 1.24 7.60
C ALA A 56 -3.22 2.51 7.56
N ALA A 57 -4.02 2.67 6.50
CA ALA A 57 -4.93 3.80 6.35
C ALA A 57 -6.01 3.82 7.44
N GLU A 58 -6.60 2.67 7.77
CA GLU A 58 -7.56 2.50 8.87
C GLU A 58 -6.94 2.84 10.23
N ALA A 59 -5.63 2.62 10.40
CA ALA A 59 -4.87 3.02 11.59
C ALA A 59 -4.52 4.53 11.62
N GLY A 60 -4.91 5.31 10.62
CA GLY A 60 -4.66 6.75 10.54
C GLY A 60 -3.38 7.15 9.80
N VAL A 61 -2.73 6.21 9.11
CA VAL A 61 -1.56 6.52 8.26
C VAL A 61 -2.03 7.20 6.98
N THR A 62 -1.48 8.37 6.68
CA THR A 62 -1.80 9.14 5.46
C THR A 62 -0.71 9.09 4.40
N ASP A 63 0.54 8.81 4.79
CA ASP A 63 1.66 8.70 3.86
C ASP A 63 2.30 7.32 3.95
N ILE A 64 2.43 6.65 2.81
CA ILE A 64 3.05 5.33 2.74
C ILE A 64 4.23 5.40 1.77
N ALA A 65 5.40 4.95 2.22
CA ALA A 65 6.55 4.73 1.38
C ALA A 65 6.67 3.24 1.06
N ILE A 66 6.52 2.88 -0.22
CA ILE A 66 6.76 1.51 -0.68
C ILE A 66 8.23 1.39 -1.09
N VAL A 67 8.96 0.53 -0.40
CA VAL A 67 10.38 0.26 -0.68
C VAL A 67 10.48 -0.96 -1.59
N MET A 68 10.86 -0.77 -2.84
CA MET A 68 10.84 -1.81 -3.87
C MET A 68 12.17 -1.96 -4.60
N SER A 69 12.38 -3.13 -5.22
CA SER A 69 13.52 -3.35 -6.13
C SER A 69 13.16 -2.83 -7.53
N PRO A 70 14.15 -2.47 -8.38
CA PRO A 70 13.88 -2.15 -9.78
C PRO A 70 13.10 -3.28 -10.48
N GLY A 71 12.15 -2.93 -11.35
CA GLY A 71 11.27 -3.89 -12.02
C GLY A 71 9.99 -4.24 -11.24
N MET A 72 9.71 -3.55 -10.13
CA MET A 72 8.50 -3.72 -9.31
C MET A 72 7.60 -2.48 -9.32
N GLU A 73 7.75 -1.61 -10.32
CA GLU A 73 7.02 -0.34 -10.45
C GLU A 73 5.51 -0.55 -10.46
N SER A 74 5.05 -1.68 -11.02
CA SER A 74 3.63 -2.08 -11.02
C SER A 74 2.99 -2.16 -9.63
N VAL A 75 3.77 -2.39 -8.57
CA VAL A 75 3.27 -2.38 -7.18
C VAL A 75 2.86 -0.98 -6.76
N ALA A 76 3.61 0.05 -7.20
CA ALA A 76 3.27 1.44 -6.96
C ALA A 76 2.11 1.91 -7.84
N ASP A 77 2.18 1.56 -9.13
CA ASP A 77 1.21 1.99 -10.15
C ASP A 77 -0.21 1.51 -9.81
N TYR A 78 -0.33 0.40 -9.07
CA TYR A 78 -1.59 -0.10 -8.54
C TYR A 78 -2.35 0.93 -7.68
N PHE A 79 -1.63 1.75 -6.91
CA PHE A 79 -2.21 2.81 -6.07
C PHE A 79 -2.26 4.17 -6.78
N GLY A 80 -1.82 4.24 -8.04
CA GLY A 80 -1.84 5.44 -8.86
C GLY A 80 -3.16 5.66 -9.58
N ASN A 81 -3.35 6.89 -10.08
CA ASN A 81 -4.47 7.22 -10.95
C ASN A 81 -4.41 6.42 -12.26
N GLN A 82 -5.57 6.00 -12.78
CA GLN A 82 -5.67 5.28 -14.04
C GLN A 82 -6.68 6.00 -14.94
N GLU A 83 -6.35 7.23 -15.36
CA GLU A 83 -7.27 8.15 -16.05
C GLU A 83 -7.98 7.51 -17.25
N VAL A 84 -7.27 6.70 -18.04
CA VAL A 84 -7.83 5.99 -19.19
C VAL A 84 -8.88 4.96 -18.75
N LEU A 85 -8.59 4.19 -17.70
CA LEU A 85 -9.53 3.20 -17.14
C LEU A 85 -10.75 3.90 -16.52
N GLU A 86 -10.52 4.96 -15.75
CA GLU A 86 -11.56 5.73 -15.09
C GLU A 86 -12.54 6.34 -16.12
N LEU A 87 -12.00 6.91 -17.19
CA LEU A 87 -12.80 7.45 -18.30
C LEU A 87 -13.61 6.34 -18.99
N GLU A 88 -12.97 5.20 -19.28
CA GLU A 88 -13.64 4.07 -19.94
C GLU A 88 -14.78 3.50 -19.09
N LEU A 89 -14.55 3.32 -17.78
CA LEU A 89 -15.57 2.86 -16.84
C LEU A 89 -16.74 3.84 -16.76
N LYS A 90 -16.46 5.14 -16.73
CA LYS A 90 -17.47 6.20 -16.73
C LYS A 90 -18.30 6.21 -18.02
N LEU A 91 -17.65 6.12 -19.18
CA LEU A 91 -18.32 6.07 -20.48
C LEU A 91 -19.22 4.84 -20.64
N ARG A 92 -18.81 3.71 -20.05
CA ARG A 92 -19.59 2.45 -20.04
C ARG A 92 -20.63 2.36 -18.93
N GLY A 93 -20.79 3.41 -18.10
CA GLY A 93 -21.74 3.41 -16.97
C GLY A 93 -21.44 2.35 -15.92
N ARG A 94 -20.15 2.04 -15.67
CA ARG A 94 -19.70 1.03 -14.71
C ARG A 94 -19.37 1.66 -13.36
N ASP A 95 -20.33 2.36 -12.78
CA ASP A 95 -20.12 3.24 -11.62
C ASP A 95 -19.55 2.50 -10.40
N ALA A 96 -20.03 1.30 -10.10
CA ALA A 96 -19.51 0.49 -8.99
C ALA A 96 -18.04 0.07 -9.16
N LEU A 97 -17.55 -0.07 -10.39
CA LEU A 97 -16.13 -0.37 -10.67
C LEU A 97 -15.30 0.91 -10.61
N LEU A 98 -15.85 2.03 -11.08
CA LEU A 98 -15.19 3.33 -10.97
C LEU A 98 -15.01 3.73 -9.51
N GLU A 99 -16.02 3.53 -8.67
CA GLU A 99 -15.94 3.80 -7.23
C GLU A 99 -14.82 3.01 -6.56
N LYS A 100 -14.70 1.71 -6.87
CA LYS A 100 -13.59 0.88 -6.38
C LYS A 100 -12.22 1.37 -6.83
N GLN A 101 -12.09 1.78 -8.09
CA GLN A 101 -10.84 2.33 -8.62
C GLN A 101 -10.44 3.60 -7.85
N LEU A 102 -11.39 4.52 -7.64
CA LEU A 102 -11.17 5.76 -6.90
C LEU A 102 -10.87 5.50 -5.41
N GLU A 103 -11.51 4.50 -4.82
CA GLU A 103 -11.26 4.08 -3.44
C GLU A 103 -9.80 3.68 -3.23
N ILE A 104 -9.24 2.85 -4.12
CA ILE A 104 -7.83 2.40 -4.06
C ILE A 104 -6.86 3.59 -4.06
N VAL A 105 -7.08 4.55 -4.95
CA VAL A 105 -6.28 5.78 -5.05
C VAL A 105 -6.37 6.63 -3.79
N SER A 106 -7.54 6.63 -3.14
CA SER A 106 -7.82 7.47 -1.97
C SER A 106 -7.26 6.92 -0.65
N LEU A 107 -6.78 5.66 -0.61
CA LEU A 107 -6.35 4.98 0.61
C LEU A 107 -5.24 5.75 1.35
N ALA A 108 -4.20 6.18 0.63
CA ALA A 108 -3.08 6.91 1.19
C ALA A 108 -2.26 7.60 0.09
N ARG A 109 -1.45 8.60 0.47
CA ARG A 109 -0.40 9.11 -0.43
C ARG A 109 0.74 8.09 -0.50
N VAL A 110 0.80 7.36 -1.60
CA VAL A 110 1.86 6.38 -1.85
C VAL A 110 3.05 7.03 -2.55
N THR A 111 4.24 6.80 -2.01
CA THR A 111 5.52 7.22 -2.59
C THR A 111 6.43 6.01 -2.77
N THR A 112 7.33 6.06 -3.75
CA THR A 112 8.23 4.95 -4.07
C THR A 112 9.65 5.24 -3.64
N VAL A 113 10.32 4.23 -3.11
CA VAL A 113 11.74 4.26 -2.76
C VAL A 113 12.39 3.00 -3.32
N TYR A 114 13.52 3.15 -4.02
CA TYR A 114 14.21 2.01 -4.61
C TYR A 114 15.29 1.46 -3.68
N GLN A 115 15.25 0.14 -3.44
CA GLN A 115 16.33 -0.63 -2.82
C GLN A 115 17.12 -1.33 -3.91
N HIS A 116 18.28 -0.77 -4.29
CA HIS A 116 19.10 -1.34 -5.37
C HIS A 116 19.78 -2.67 -5.02
N ASN A 117 20.09 -2.90 -3.74
CA ASN A 117 20.74 -4.11 -3.26
C ASN A 117 19.87 -4.78 -2.18
N PRO A 118 19.47 -6.05 -2.33
CA PRO A 118 18.65 -6.75 -1.35
C PRO A 118 19.50 -7.09 -0.12
N LYS A 119 19.59 -6.16 0.83
CA LYS A 119 20.35 -6.30 2.08
C LYS A 119 19.51 -6.82 3.25
N GLY A 120 18.27 -7.23 2.99
CA GLY A 120 17.28 -7.50 4.03
C GLY A 120 16.49 -6.24 4.42
N PRO A 121 15.58 -6.38 5.41
CA PRO A 121 14.66 -5.31 5.83
C PRO A 121 15.27 -4.29 6.81
N GLY A 122 16.49 -4.52 7.31
CA GLY A 122 17.19 -3.67 8.28
C GLY A 122 18.62 -4.13 8.49
#